data_AF-A0A1F6C983-F1
#
_entry.id   AF-A0A1F6C983-F1
#
_cell.length_a   1.000
_cell.length_b   1.000
_cell.length_c   1.000
_cell.angle_alpha   90.00
_cell.angle_beta   90.00
_cell.angle_gamma   90.00
#
_symmetry.space_group_name_H-M   'P 1'
#
loop_
_entity.id
_entity.type
_entity.pdbx_description
1 polymer ?
#
loop_
_entity_poly.entity_id
_entity_poly.type
_entity_poly.pdbx_seq_one_letter_code
_entity_poly.pdbx_strand_id
1 'polypeptide(L)'
;MKISEYRSMSVGEVAQHLAERQGEFSNLRFQLVTKQLASPISVRRVRREIAQLKTVLREHELGLHSLGAPQAIEGESPEKAQEVKET
;
A
#
# COMPACT_ATOMS: atom_id res chain seq x y z
N MET A 1 -10.46 1.31 2.87
CA MET A 1 -10.72 2.11 1.65
C MET A 1 -11.75 1.41 0.79
N LYS A 2 -12.39 2.14 -0.14
CA LYS A 2 -13.32 1.55 -1.11
C LYS A 2 -12.56 1.14 -2.37
N ILE A 3 -13.01 0.09 -3.04
CA ILE A 3 -12.37 -0.44 -4.26
C ILE A 3 -12.27 0.62 -5.38
N SER A 4 -13.22 1.55 -5.43
CA SER A 4 -13.22 2.65 -6.40
C SER A 4 -11.97 3.54 -6.30
N GLU A 5 -11.46 3.78 -5.09
CA GLU A 5 -10.28 4.62 -4.85
C GLU A 5 -9.01 3.96 -5.40
N TYR A 6 -8.89 2.64 -5.26
CA TYR A 6 -7.76 1.89 -5.80
C TYR A 6 -7.76 1.81 -7.33
N ARG A 7 -8.93 1.94 -7.96
CA ARG A 7 -9.07 1.93 -9.43
C ARG A 7 -8.73 3.29 -10.07
N SER A 8 -8.83 4.38 -9.31
CA SER A 8 -8.42 5.71 -9.75
C SER A 8 -6.92 5.98 -9.62
N MET A 9 -6.20 5.16 -8.84
CA MET A 9 -4.75 5.28 -8.62
C MET A 9 -3.95 4.66 -9.77
N SER A 10 -2.69 5.08 -9.89
CA SER A 10 -1.75 4.50 -10.86
C SER A 10 -1.26 3.12 -10.41
N VAL A 11 -0.76 2.31 -11.36
CA VAL A 11 -0.17 0.99 -11.07
C VAL A 11 0.95 1.09 -10.01
N GLY A 12 1.77 2.15 -10.08
CA GLY A 12 2.88 2.38 -9.16
C GLY A 12 2.41 2.65 -7.73
N GLU A 13 1.39 3.49 -7.56
CA GLU A 13 0.80 3.80 -6.26
C GLU A 13 0.12 2.58 -5.64
N VAL A 14 -0.61 1.80 -6.45
CA VAL A 14 -1.26 0.56 -5.99
C VAL A 14 -0.22 -0.45 -5.50
N ALA A 15 0.92 -0.57 -6.20
CA ALA A 15 2.02 -1.43 -5.79
C ALA A 15 2.68 -0.95 -4.49
N GLN A 16 2.87 0.37 -4.34
CA GLN A 16 3.42 0.97 -3.12
C GLN A 16 2.51 0.72 -1.91
N HIS A 17 1.22 0.99 -2.04
CA HIS A 17 0.24 0.71 -0.99
C HIS A 17 0.16 -0.79 -0.64
N LEU A 18 0.36 -1.67 -1.63
CA LEU A 18 0.42 -3.11 -1.39
C LEU A 18 1.61 -3.49 -0.51
N ALA A 19 2.78 -2.88 -0.72
CA ALA A 19 3.96 -3.11 0.11
C ALA A 19 3.73 -2.60 1.55
N GLU A 20 3.18 -1.40 1.71
CA GLU A 20 2.85 -0.82 3.02
C GLU A 20 1.90 -1.72 3.83
N ARG A 21 0.80 -2.17 3.21
CA ARG A 21 -0.18 -3.04 3.89
C ARG A 21 0.39 -4.42 4.22
N GLN A 22 1.34 -4.93 3.44
CA GLN A 22 2.05 -6.17 3.77
C GLN A 22 2.99 -6.00 4.97
N GLY A 23 3.67 -4.85 5.08
CA GLY A 23 4.44 -4.50 6.27
C GLY A 23 3.56 -4.42 7.53
N GLU A 24 2.44 -3.71 7.44
CA GLU A 24 1.46 -3.62 8.53
C GLU A 24 0.90 -5.01 8.92
N PHE A 25 0.57 -5.84 7.93
CA PHE A 25 0.11 -7.21 8.18
C PHE A 25 1.15 -8.05 8.93
N SER A 26 2.44 -7.88 8.59
CA SER A 26 3.53 -8.57 9.27
C SER A 26 3.63 -8.12 10.73
N ASN A 27 3.58 -6.81 10.99
CA ASN A 27 3.54 -6.26 12.34
C ASN A 27 2.35 -6.78 13.16
N LEU A 28 1.15 -6.80 12.57
CA LEU A 28 -0.04 -7.35 13.21
C LEU A 28 0.07 -8.85 13.48
N ARG A 29 0.75 -9.61 12.62
CA ARG A 29 1.05 -11.03 12.86
C ARG A 29 2.02 -11.20 14.02
N PHE A 30 3.06 -10.38 14.12
CA PHE A 30 3.96 -10.41 15.27
C PHE A 30 3.21 -10.11 16.57
N GLN A 31 2.36 -9.08 16.57
CA GLN A 31 1.51 -8.75 17.73
C GLN A 31 0.50 -9.86 18.09
N LEU A 32 0.01 -10.59 17.09
CA LEU A 32 -0.86 -11.75 17.31
C LEU A 32 -0.11 -12.88 18.01
N VAL A 33 1.14 -13.14 17.60
CA VAL A 33 1.99 -14.17 18.22
C VAL A 33 2.35 -13.79 19.65
N THR A 34 2.65 -12.52 19.94
CA THR A 34 2.90 -12.04 21.30
C THR A 34 1.64 -11.95 22.16
N LYS A 35 0.45 -12.19 21.59
CA LYS A 35 -0.87 -12.07 22.24
C LYS A 35 -1.17 -10.68 22.83
N GLN A 36 -0.49 -9.63 22.35
CA GLN A 36 -0.70 -8.24 22.78
C GLN A 36 -1.52 -7.43 21.77
N LEU A 37 -2.27 -8.12 20.90
CA LEU A 37 -3.02 -7.48 19.85
C LEU A 37 -4.23 -6.71 20.42
N ALA A 38 -4.25 -5.40 20.23
CA ALA A 38 -5.33 -4.54 20.72
C ALA A 38 -6.68 -4.78 20.01
N SER A 39 -6.67 -5.11 18.71
CA SER A 39 -7.89 -5.36 17.93
C SER A 39 -7.71 -6.46 16.87
N PRO A 40 -8.36 -7.63 17.03
CA PRO A 40 -8.37 -8.70 16.04
C PRO A 40 -9.04 -8.33 14.70
N ILE A 41 -9.90 -7.32 14.70
CA ILE A 41 -10.62 -6.85 13.50
C ILE A 41 -9.65 -6.25 12.49
N SER A 42 -8.60 -5.56 12.97
CA SER A 42 -7.58 -4.93 12.12
C SER A 42 -6.89 -5.94 11.20
N VAL A 43 -6.58 -7.14 11.69
CA VAL A 43 -5.97 -8.22 10.90
C VAL A 43 -6.87 -8.63 9.72
N ARG A 44 -8.18 -8.70 9.94
CA ARG A 44 -9.15 -9.03 8.87
C ARG A 44 -9.26 -7.89 7.86
N ARG A 45 -9.25 -6.64 8.34
CA ARG A 45 -9.31 -5.44 7.49
C ARG A 45 -8.11 -5.36 6.56
N VAL A 46 -6.89 -5.42 7.09
CA VAL A 46 -5.64 -5.32 6.32
C VAL A 46 -5.56 -6.46 5.29
N ARG A 47 -5.96 -7.68 5.65
CA ARG A 47 -6.02 -8.81 4.71
C ARG A 47 -6.97 -8.55 3.54
N ARG A 48 -8.13 -7.95 3.80
CA ARG A 48 -9.10 -7.60 2.75
C ARG A 48 -8.56 -6.50 1.84
N GLU A 49 -7.88 -5.50 2.39
CA GLU A 49 -7.24 -4.43 1.61
C GLU A 49 -6.13 -4.99 0.70
N ILE A 50 -5.28 -5.91 1.20
CA ILE A 50 -4.27 -6.60 0.37
C ILE A 50 -4.91 -7.38 -0.78
N ALA A 51 -6.00 -8.10 -0.52
CA ALA A 51 -6.70 -8.86 -1.55
C ALA A 51 -7.25 -7.93 -2.65
N GLN A 52 -7.86 -6.81 -2.27
CA GLN A 52 -8.40 -5.83 -3.21
C GLN A 52 -7.30 -5.22 -4.09
N LEU A 53 -6.17 -4.81 -3.50
CA LEU A 53 -5.02 -4.27 -4.24
C LEU A 53 -4.49 -5.28 -5.26
N LYS A 54 -4.35 -6.55 -4.86
CA LYS A 54 -3.92 -7.63 -5.77
C LYS A 54 -4.92 -7.87 -6.91
N THR A 55 -6.22 -7.83 -6.62
CA THR A 55 -7.25 -7.97 -7.64
C THR A 55 -7.17 -6.85 -8.66
N VAL A 56 -7.00 -5.60 -8.22
CA VAL A 56 -6.89 -4.44 -9.12
C VAL A 56 -5.66 -4.54 -10.03
N LEU A 57 -4.51 -4.94 -9.50
CA LEU A 57 -3.30 -5.19 -10.32
C LEU A 57 -3.56 -6.28 -11.36
N ARG A 58 -4.26 -7.36 -10.97
CA ARG A 58 -4.59 -8.46 -11.88
C ARG A 58 -5.62 -8.06 -12.95
N GLU A 59 -6.63 -7.27 -12.60
CA GLU A 59 -7.61 -6.71 -13.53
C GLU A 59 -6.92 -5.87 -14.62
N HIS A 60 -5.88 -5.12 -14.24
CA HIS A 60 -5.05 -4.34 -15.15
C HIS A 60 -4.20 -5.21 -16.07
N GLU A 61 -3.52 -6.23 -15.54
CA GLU A 61 -2.75 -7.20 -16.34
C GLU A 61 -3.63 -7.91 -17.40
N LEU A 62 -4.88 -8.20 -17.05
CA LEU A 62 -5.85 -8.86 -17.93
C LEU A 62 -6.54 -7.91 -18.92
N GLY A 63 -6.25 -6.61 -18.86
CA GLY A 63 -6.87 -5.58 -19.72
C GLY A 63 -8.38 -5.38 -19.48
N LEU A 64 -8.91 -5.89 -18.36
CA LEU A 64 -10.34 -5.78 -18.01
C LEU A 64 -10.70 -4.39 -17.49
N HIS A 65 -9.73 -3.69 -16.90
CA HIS A 65 -9.84 -2.29 -16.49
C HIS A 65 -8.54 -1.55 -16.78
N SER A 66 -8.63 -0.46 -17.54
CA SER A 66 -7.54 0.52 -17.63
C SER A 66 -7.46 1.24 -16.30
N LEU A 67 -6.44 0.96 -15.50
CA LEU A 67 -6.10 1.82 -14.38
C LEU A 67 -5.84 3.21 -14.94
N GLY A 68 -6.35 4.23 -14.25
CA GLY A 68 -6.31 5.61 -14.71
C GLY A 68 -4.90 6.01 -15.12
N ALA A 69 -4.82 6.76 -16.23
CA ALA A 69 -3.60 7.36 -16.77
C ALA A 69 -2.72 7.96 -15.65
N PRO A 70 -1.39 7.96 -15.82
CA PRO A 70 -0.45 8.38 -14.78
C PRO A 70 -0.84 9.77 -14.27
N GLN A 71 -1.41 9.83 -13.06
CA GLN A 71 -1.38 11.07 -12.30
C GLN A 71 0.09 11.28 -11.96
N ALA A 72 0.61 12.40 -12.44
CA ALA A 72 1.99 12.79 -12.30
C ALA A 72 2.42 12.67 -10.83
N ILE A 73 3.62 12.13 -10.64
CA ILE A 73 4.35 12.17 -9.39
C ILE A 73 4.67 13.64 -9.10
N GLU A 74 3.71 14.38 -8.56
CA GLU A 74 3.94 15.68 -7.95
C GLU A 74 3.82 15.54 -6.44
N GLY A 75 4.99 15.44 -5.79
CA GLY A 75 5.19 15.82 -4.40
C GLY A 75 4.91 14.74 -3.35
N GLU A 76 5.94 13.99 -2.97
CA GLU A 76 6.59 14.20 -1.67
C GLU A 76 7.97 13.55 -1.63
N SER A 77 9.00 14.41 -1.63
CA SER A 77 10.39 14.10 -1.31
C SER A 77 10.53 13.59 0.14
N PRO A 78 11.66 12.97 0.48
CA PRO A 78 12.36 13.37 1.69
C PRO A 78 13.63 14.11 1.30
N GLU A 79 13.50 15.45 1.27
CA GLU A 79 14.53 16.36 1.75
C GLU A 79 15.04 15.86 3.11
N LYS A 80 16.22 15.24 3.13
CA LYS A 80 17.20 15.24 4.24
C LYS A 80 18.45 14.48 3.80
N ALA A 81 19.19 15.11 2.88
CA ALA A 81 20.59 14.80 2.64
C ALA A 81 21.35 16.12 2.46
N GLN A 82 21.27 16.97 3.50
CA GLN A 82 22.18 18.10 3.68
C GLN A 82 22.73 18.06 5.11
N GLU A 83 23.90 17.43 5.20
CA GLU A 83 25.01 17.59 6.15
C GLU A 83 25.78 16.27 5.96
N VAL A 84 26.89 16.22 5.24
CA VAL A 84 28.16 16.81 5.64
C VAL A 84 28.94 17.23 4.38
N LYS A 85 29.14 18.54 4.21
CA LYS A 85 30.31 19.11 3.54
C LYS A 85 31.06 19.92 4.60
N GLU A 86 32.38 19.78 4.64
CA GLU A 86 33.36 20.57 5.41
C GLU A 86 33.32 20.24 6.92
N THR A 87 34.31 19.61 7.54
CA THR A 87 35.78 19.70 7.49
C THR A 87 36.37 18.39 8.04
#